data_AF-B9FEC8-F1
#
_entry.id   AF-B9FEC8-F1
#
_cell.length_a   1.000
_cell.length_b   1.000
_cell.length_c   1.000
_cell.angle_alpha   90.00
_cell.angle_beta   90.00
_cell.angle_gamma   90.00
#
_symmetry.space_group_name_H-M   'P 1'
#
loop_
_entity.id
_entity.type
_entity.pdbx_description
1 polymer ?
#
loop_
_entity_poly.entity_id
_entity_poly.type
_entity_poly.pdbx_seq_one_letter_code
_entity_poly.pdbx_strand_id
1 'polypeptide(L)'
;MGSSGAPELTHELSNNPRAGGRATSQQSWESARLCRCMCKKTTTEKRHMYISDEWLRANPSVTAYMSTSLNVRQQVAEEGIPRLGAEAACNAIGNWGKPASSITHVVFATTSTGCLPSADVTLIKLLGLPLSTKRVMLYQSGCFGGTTALRVAKDIAESNRDARVLVVTSEVMSLIIRGPSESHVGNLVAQAVFGDAAGAAVVGCCRHPSSTGERPVFQLVRASQDVIPGTDDAVVVKVQQEGVVITLHRDLPLHVSNAIGGVVESAFRGVGTTVTSYDEAFWLLHAGGRAVVDGVEERLGLGEGKLAVTREVMRQYGNTRSTTIFLAMEEMRRRSEERGMATAGEGLEWGMLMAFGPGLTVETMLLRAMPRN
;
A
#
# COMPACT_ATOMS: atom_id res chain seq x y z
N MET A 1 -14.04 2.39 4.50
CA MET A 1 -12.70 1.81 4.32
C MET A 1 -12.49 0.79 5.41
N GLY A 2 -11.66 -0.21 5.17
CA GLY A 2 -11.22 -1.17 6.17
C GLY A 2 -9.80 -1.60 5.85
N SER A 3 -8.96 -1.76 6.86
CA SER A 3 -7.64 -2.36 6.74
C SER A 3 -7.50 -3.44 7.79
N SER A 4 -6.87 -4.56 7.44
CA SER A 4 -6.53 -5.59 8.42
C SER A 4 -5.01 -5.77 8.43
N GLY A 5 -4.43 -5.63 9.64
CA GLY A 5 -3.19 -6.32 9.98
C GLY A 5 -3.45 -7.82 10.24
N ALA A 6 -4.72 -8.24 10.27
CA ALA A 6 -5.18 -9.61 10.46
C ALA A 6 -4.36 -10.36 11.50
N PRO A 7 -4.46 -10.00 12.80
CA PRO A 7 -3.63 -10.62 13.84
C PRO A 7 -3.84 -12.15 13.95
N GLU A 8 -4.95 -12.67 13.44
CA GLU A 8 -5.21 -14.11 13.35
C GLU A 8 -4.54 -14.79 12.12
N LEU A 9 -4.23 -14.02 11.07
CA LEU A 9 -3.61 -14.51 9.84
C LEU A 9 -2.15 -14.08 9.66
N THR A 10 -1.64 -13.18 10.51
CA THR A 10 -0.27 -12.68 10.44
C THR A 10 0.45 -12.75 11.77
N HIS A 11 1.76 -12.84 11.70
CA HIS A 11 2.67 -12.83 12.84
C HIS A 11 3.33 -11.45 12.95
N GLU A 12 3.31 -10.88 14.15
CA GLU A 12 4.00 -9.62 14.44
C GLU A 12 5.51 -9.85 14.58
N LEU A 13 6.30 -9.15 13.77
CA LEU A 13 7.75 -9.10 13.87
C LEU A 13 8.19 -7.74 14.40
N SER A 14 8.77 -7.72 15.59
CA SER A 14 9.43 -6.53 16.12
C SER A 14 10.78 -6.31 15.44
N ASN A 15 11.08 -5.07 15.06
CA ASN A 15 12.42 -4.69 14.59
C ASN A 15 13.42 -4.50 15.74
N ASN A 16 13.06 -4.82 17.00
CA ASN A 16 13.95 -4.68 18.15
C ASN A 16 15.03 -5.79 18.16
N PRO A 17 16.34 -5.47 18.06
CA PRO A 17 17.40 -6.46 17.80
C PRO A 17 17.73 -7.45 18.92
N ARG A 18 16.94 -7.54 20.00
CA ARG A 18 17.30 -8.33 21.19
C ARG A 18 17.14 -9.85 21.03
N ALA A 19 16.56 -10.32 19.92
CA ALA A 19 16.42 -11.74 19.61
C ALA A 19 17.13 -12.06 18.28
N GLY A 20 18.32 -12.68 18.34
CA GLY A 20 19.03 -13.13 17.14
C GLY A 20 20.20 -14.03 17.47
N GLY A 21 20.12 -15.30 17.04
CA GLY A 21 21.09 -16.36 17.29
C GLY A 21 22.51 -16.08 16.78
N ARG A 22 23.50 -16.82 17.30
CA ARG A 22 24.93 -16.67 16.94
C ARG A 22 25.13 -16.94 15.44
N ALA A 23 25.67 -15.97 14.72
CA ALA A 23 26.09 -16.14 13.33
C ALA A 23 27.35 -17.04 13.27
N THR A 24 27.39 -18.01 12.36
CA THR A 24 28.39 -19.09 12.34
C THR A 24 29.62 -18.81 11.47
N SER A 25 29.62 -17.73 10.68
CA SER A 25 30.74 -17.31 9.82
C SER A 25 30.95 -15.79 9.82
N GLN A 26 32.15 -15.30 9.51
CA GLN A 26 32.45 -13.86 9.45
C GLN A 26 31.55 -13.09 8.46
N GLN A 27 31.27 -13.67 7.29
CA GLN A 27 30.33 -13.12 6.30
C GLN A 27 28.91 -13.00 6.86
N SER A 28 28.45 -14.00 7.63
CA SER A 28 27.14 -13.93 8.28
C SER A 28 27.06 -12.81 9.33
N TRP A 29 28.18 -12.48 9.98
CA TRP A 29 28.27 -11.37 10.94
C TRP A 29 28.17 -10.00 10.28
N GLU A 30 28.86 -9.78 9.16
CA GLU A 30 28.85 -8.48 8.44
C GLU A 30 27.47 -8.19 7.85
N SER A 31 26.88 -9.17 7.16
CA SER A 31 25.51 -9.09 6.65
C SER A 31 24.49 -8.83 7.78
N ALA A 32 24.59 -9.53 8.92
CA ALA A 32 23.72 -9.31 10.06
C ALA A 32 23.92 -7.92 10.70
N ARG A 33 25.16 -7.43 10.76
CA ARG A 33 25.48 -6.08 11.27
C ARG A 33 24.89 -5.00 10.36
N LEU A 34 25.05 -5.15 9.04
CA LEU A 34 24.50 -4.21 8.06
C LEU A 34 22.97 -4.19 8.16
N CYS A 35 22.33 -5.36 8.20
CA CYS A 35 20.88 -5.51 8.39
C CYS A 35 20.38 -4.78 9.65
N ARG A 36 21.03 -5.01 10.81
CA ARG A 36 20.69 -4.29 12.06
C ARG A 36 20.83 -2.78 11.95
N CYS A 37 21.87 -2.30 11.26
CA CYS A 37 22.08 -0.87 11.03
C CYS A 37 20.96 -0.28 10.17
N MET A 38 20.55 -0.99 9.11
CA MET A 38 19.44 -0.56 8.26
C MET A 38 18.12 -0.57 8.99
N CYS A 39 17.77 -1.64 9.73
CA CYS A 39 16.53 -1.70 10.51
C CYS A 39 16.38 -0.49 11.44
N LYS A 40 17.46 -0.08 12.14
CA LYS A 40 17.45 1.13 12.98
C LYS A 40 17.17 2.42 12.22
N LYS A 41 17.56 2.50 10.94
CA LYS A 41 17.34 3.68 10.09
C LYS A 41 15.96 3.73 9.45
N THR A 42 15.23 2.60 9.40
CA THR A 42 13.89 2.52 8.76
C THR A 42 12.78 3.24 9.50
N THR A 43 12.98 3.53 10.80
CA THR A 43 11.94 4.00 11.75
C THR A 43 10.76 3.04 11.95
N THR A 44 10.78 1.86 11.32
CA THR A 44 9.77 0.81 11.50
C THR A 44 10.02 0.09 12.83
N GLU A 45 9.00 0.06 13.68
CA GLU A 45 9.03 -0.60 14.99
C GLU A 45 8.59 -2.06 14.90
N LYS A 46 7.55 -2.32 14.11
CA LYS A 46 7.02 -3.64 13.88
C LYS A 46 6.45 -3.80 12.47
N ARG A 47 6.31 -5.05 12.06
CA ARG A 47 5.72 -5.47 10.78
C ARG A 47 4.88 -6.71 10.99
N HIS A 48 3.94 -6.93 10.09
CA HIS A 48 3.09 -8.11 10.07
C HIS A 48 3.49 -9.00 8.91
N MET A 49 3.50 -10.33 9.12
CA MET A 49 3.91 -11.31 8.11
C MET A 49 2.93 -12.48 8.08
N TYR A 50 2.41 -12.82 6.91
CA TYR A 50 1.59 -14.00 6.71
C TYR A 50 2.38 -15.30 6.90
N ILE A 51 3.67 -15.27 6.57
CA ILE A 51 4.58 -16.42 6.74
C ILE A 51 5.02 -16.54 8.20
N SER A 52 4.95 -17.76 8.74
CA SER A 52 5.45 -18.10 10.07
C SER A 52 6.94 -18.48 10.08
N ASP A 53 7.58 -18.33 11.25
CA ASP A 53 8.95 -18.79 11.48
C ASP A 53 9.11 -20.30 11.23
N GLU A 54 8.10 -21.11 11.58
CA GLU A 54 8.09 -22.55 11.36
C GLU A 54 8.13 -22.88 9.86
N TRP A 55 7.31 -22.18 9.06
CA TRP A 55 7.28 -22.37 7.61
C TRP A 55 8.62 -21.97 6.97
N LEU A 56 9.27 -20.89 7.44
CA LEU A 56 10.59 -20.49 6.96
C LEU A 56 11.67 -21.54 7.25
N ARG A 57 11.63 -22.18 8.42
CA ARG A 57 12.56 -23.26 8.78
C ARG A 57 12.31 -24.53 7.95
N ALA A 58 11.05 -24.84 7.65
CA ALA A 58 10.68 -25.96 6.81
C ALA A 58 11.02 -25.76 5.32
N ASN A 59 11.21 -24.51 4.87
CA ASN A 59 11.47 -24.17 3.47
C ASN A 59 12.81 -23.42 3.30
N PRO A 60 13.96 -24.10 3.50
CA PRO A 60 15.28 -23.45 3.46
C PRO A 60 15.62 -22.84 2.09
N SER A 61 15.01 -23.29 0.99
CA SER A 61 15.17 -22.68 -0.34
C SER A 61 14.66 -21.24 -0.40
N VAL A 62 13.69 -20.87 0.45
CA VAL A 62 13.12 -19.51 0.51
C VAL A 62 14.04 -18.55 1.26
N THR A 63 14.71 -19.05 2.29
CA THR A 63 15.63 -18.26 3.12
C THR A 63 17.06 -18.24 2.57
N ALA A 64 17.42 -19.18 1.69
CA ALA A 64 18.67 -19.13 0.93
C ALA A 64 18.68 -17.97 -0.07
N TYR A 65 19.85 -17.34 -0.26
CA TYR A 65 20.01 -16.32 -1.29
C TYR A 65 20.01 -16.97 -2.68
N MET A 66 19.11 -16.52 -3.57
CA MET A 66 19.01 -16.95 -4.96
C MET A 66 18.86 -18.47 -5.17
N SER A 67 18.17 -19.17 -4.26
CA SER A 67 17.79 -20.58 -4.47
C SER A 67 16.40 -20.67 -5.13
N THR A 68 16.24 -21.61 -6.05
CA THR A 68 14.97 -21.87 -6.74
C THR A 68 13.88 -22.17 -5.74
N SER A 69 12.85 -21.32 -5.71
CA SER A 69 11.82 -21.35 -4.68
C SER A 69 10.47 -20.78 -5.13
N LEU A 70 10.32 -20.37 -6.40
CA LEU A 70 9.09 -19.72 -6.89
C LEU A 70 7.82 -20.53 -6.58
N ASN A 71 7.82 -21.85 -6.79
CA ASN A 71 6.63 -22.69 -6.59
C ASN A 71 6.13 -22.65 -5.14
N VAL A 72 7.02 -22.83 -4.16
CA VAL A 72 6.62 -22.84 -2.73
C VAL A 72 6.14 -21.46 -2.28
N ARG A 73 6.74 -20.40 -2.83
CA ARG A 73 6.34 -19.01 -2.55
C ARG A 73 4.96 -18.69 -3.11
N GLN A 74 4.66 -19.19 -4.31
CA GLN A 74 3.37 -19.01 -4.98
C GLN A 74 2.24 -19.72 -4.21
N GLN A 75 2.46 -20.94 -3.71
CA GLN A 75 1.48 -21.66 -2.89
C GLN A 75 1.01 -20.85 -1.68
N VAL A 76 1.95 -20.20 -0.97
CA VAL A 76 1.61 -19.32 0.16
C VAL A 76 0.83 -18.08 -0.32
N ALA A 77 1.23 -17.50 -1.44
CA ALA A 77 0.56 -16.31 -1.97
C ALA A 77 -0.87 -16.61 -2.46
N GLU A 78 -1.08 -17.75 -3.11
CA GLU A 78 -2.37 -18.22 -3.60
C GLU A 78 -3.40 -18.34 -2.47
N GLU A 79 -2.97 -18.74 -1.27
CA GLU A 79 -3.82 -18.81 -0.09
C GLU A 79 -3.94 -17.47 0.63
N GLY A 80 -2.81 -16.83 0.93
CA GLY A 80 -2.75 -15.66 1.79
C GLY A 80 -3.39 -14.41 1.17
N ILE A 81 -3.15 -14.16 -0.12
CA ILE A 81 -3.62 -12.95 -0.80
C ILE A 81 -5.13 -12.81 -0.81
N PRO A 82 -5.92 -13.79 -1.30
CA PRO A 82 -7.37 -13.66 -1.31
C PRO A 82 -7.98 -13.69 0.10
N ARG A 83 -7.41 -14.45 1.05
CA ARG A 83 -7.93 -14.50 2.43
C ARG A 83 -7.74 -13.19 3.18
N LEU A 84 -6.52 -12.64 3.16
CA LEU A 84 -6.22 -11.35 3.78
C LEU A 84 -7.04 -10.23 3.12
N GLY A 85 -7.17 -10.26 1.79
CA GLY A 85 -8.03 -9.35 1.03
C GLY A 85 -9.51 -9.46 1.40
N ALA A 86 -10.02 -10.67 1.63
CA ALA A 86 -11.40 -10.90 2.05
C ALA A 86 -11.67 -10.31 3.44
N GLU A 87 -10.73 -10.43 4.38
CA GLU A 87 -10.90 -9.83 5.72
C GLU A 87 -11.00 -8.30 5.64
N ALA A 88 -10.09 -7.65 4.91
CA ALA A 88 -10.15 -6.20 4.72
C ALA A 88 -11.45 -5.78 4.01
N ALA A 89 -11.90 -6.56 3.01
CA ALA A 89 -13.15 -6.31 2.30
C ALA A 89 -14.38 -6.49 3.20
N CYS A 90 -14.43 -7.51 4.05
CA CYS A 90 -15.48 -7.70 5.04
C CYS A 90 -15.60 -6.48 5.95
N ASN A 91 -14.47 -5.96 6.45
CA ASN A 91 -14.44 -4.76 7.27
C ASN A 91 -14.95 -3.53 6.50
N ALA A 92 -14.55 -3.37 5.22
CA ALA A 92 -15.00 -2.26 4.39
C ALA A 92 -16.51 -2.33 4.08
N ILE A 93 -17.05 -3.52 3.79
CA ILE A 93 -18.48 -3.76 3.57
C ILE A 93 -19.28 -3.54 4.86
N GLY A 94 -18.77 -4.02 6.00
CA GLY A 94 -19.36 -3.79 7.31
C GLY A 94 -19.47 -2.30 7.64
N ASN A 95 -18.39 -1.54 7.40
CA ASN A 95 -18.36 -0.09 7.58
C ASN A 95 -19.29 0.66 6.59
N TRP A 96 -19.49 0.12 5.39
CA TRP A 96 -20.45 0.67 4.42
C TRP A 96 -21.92 0.42 4.85
N GLY A 97 -22.18 -0.70 5.52
CA GLY A 97 -23.48 -1.01 6.12
C GLY A 97 -24.56 -1.45 5.14
N LYS A 98 -24.19 -1.85 3.90
CA LYS A 98 -25.11 -2.41 2.90
C LYS A 98 -24.79 -3.89 2.64
N PRO A 99 -25.73 -4.66 2.07
CA PRO A 99 -25.49 -6.06 1.74
C PRO A 99 -24.32 -6.22 0.76
N ALA A 100 -23.50 -7.25 0.96
CA ALA A 100 -22.43 -7.61 0.02
C ALA A 100 -22.96 -7.85 -1.41
N SER A 101 -24.21 -8.32 -1.54
CA SER A 101 -24.90 -8.50 -2.82
C SER A 101 -25.11 -7.21 -3.63
N SER A 102 -24.95 -6.04 -3.02
CA SER A 102 -25.03 -4.73 -3.68
C SER A 102 -23.72 -4.31 -4.35
N ILE A 103 -22.62 -5.05 -4.18
CA ILE A 103 -21.35 -4.79 -4.87
C ILE A 103 -21.46 -5.21 -6.35
N THR A 104 -21.31 -4.25 -7.25
CA THR A 104 -21.44 -4.48 -8.70
C THR A 104 -20.11 -4.74 -9.39
N HIS A 105 -19.00 -4.24 -8.82
CA HIS A 105 -17.67 -4.39 -9.36
C HIS A 105 -16.63 -4.67 -8.27
N VAL A 106 -15.56 -5.37 -8.63
CA VAL A 106 -14.36 -5.54 -7.83
C VAL A 106 -13.15 -5.05 -8.62
N VAL A 107 -12.31 -4.23 -7.99
CA VAL A 107 -10.96 -3.90 -8.49
C VAL A 107 -9.96 -4.44 -7.47
N PHE A 108 -9.21 -5.47 -7.84
CA PHE A 108 -8.24 -6.11 -6.97
C PHE A 108 -6.82 -5.79 -7.45
N ALA A 109 -5.94 -5.32 -6.57
CA ALA A 109 -4.52 -5.08 -6.87
C ALA A 109 -3.57 -5.87 -5.95
N THR A 110 -2.53 -6.45 -6.54
CA THR A 110 -1.44 -7.11 -5.78
C THR A 110 -0.18 -7.25 -6.62
N THR A 111 0.97 -7.17 -5.95
CA THR A 111 2.30 -7.47 -6.55
C THR A 111 2.81 -8.84 -6.12
N SER A 112 2.01 -9.59 -5.37
CA SER A 112 2.49 -10.74 -4.58
C SER A 112 2.03 -12.10 -5.12
N THR A 113 1.38 -12.17 -6.29
CA THR A 113 1.04 -13.44 -6.98
C THR A 113 0.82 -13.21 -8.48
N GLY A 114 0.51 -14.27 -9.23
CA GLY A 114 0.25 -14.25 -10.67
C GLY A 114 -0.59 -15.44 -11.16
N CYS A 115 -1.54 -15.89 -10.35
CA CYS A 115 -2.29 -17.12 -10.58
C CYS A 115 -3.58 -16.90 -11.39
N LEU A 116 -4.00 -17.94 -12.11
CA LEU A 116 -5.26 -17.99 -12.87
C LEU A 116 -5.98 -19.31 -12.54
N PRO A 117 -7.22 -19.30 -12.02
CA PRO A 117 -8.04 -18.14 -11.68
C PRO A 117 -7.37 -17.21 -10.64
N SER A 118 -7.59 -15.91 -10.80
CA SER A 118 -6.95 -14.86 -10.03
C SER A 118 -7.62 -14.58 -8.69
N ALA A 119 -6.96 -13.79 -7.84
CA ALA A 119 -7.40 -13.53 -6.47
C ALA A 119 -8.79 -12.86 -6.39
N ASP A 120 -9.15 -12.04 -7.38
CA ASP A 120 -10.48 -11.45 -7.56
C ASP A 120 -11.60 -12.51 -7.72
N VAL A 121 -11.32 -13.63 -8.39
CA VAL A 121 -12.28 -14.75 -8.55
C VAL A 121 -12.50 -15.46 -7.22
N THR A 122 -11.42 -15.74 -6.50
CA THR A 122 -11.50 -16.36 -5.17
C THR A 122 -12.21 -15.42 -4.18
N LEU A 123 -11.93 -14.11 -4.25
CA LEU A 123 -12.56 -13.09 -3.42
C LEU A 123 -14.09 -13.08 -3.57
N ILE A 124 -14.62 -13.15 -4.81
CA ILE A 124 -16.08 -13.24 -5.04
C ILE A 124 -16.70 -14.38 -4.23
N LYS A 125 -16.07 -15.56 -4.25
CA LYS A 125 -16.56 -16.74 -3.54
C LYS A 125 -16.46 -16.58 -2.03
N LEU A 126 -15.33 -16.08 -1.53
CA LEU A 126 -15.09 -15.87 -0.09
C LEU A 126 -16.08 -14.87 0.53
N LEU A 127 -16.46 -13.83 -0.22
CA LEU A 127 -17.38 -12.78 0.23
C LEU A 127 -18.85 -13.07 -0.09
N GLY A 128 -19.16 -14.13 -0.83
CA GLY A 128 -20.52 -14.42 -1.30
C GLY A 128 -21.08 -13.33 -2.23
N LEU A 129 -20.23 -12.68 -3.03
CA LEU A 129 -20.68 -11.68 -4.01
C LEU A 129 -21.47 -12.35 -5.14
N PRO A 130 -22.36 -11.61 -5.84
CA PRO A 130 -23.01 -12.13 -7.03
C PRO A 130 -21.98 -12.63 -8.05
N LEU A 131 -22.21 -13.80 -8.64
CA LEU A 131 -21.30 -14.35 -9.66
C LEU A 131 -21.20 -13.46 -10.92
N SER A 132 -22.15 -12.53 -11.09
CA SER A 132 -22.18 -11.49 -12.11
C SER A 132 -21.34 -10.26 -11.78
N THR A 133 -20.72 -10.16 -10.60
CA THR A 133 -19.86 -9.03 -10.24
C THR A 133 -18.70 -8.91 -11.22
N LYS A 134 -18.60 -7.74 -11.86
CA LYS A 134 -17.57 -7.43 -12.86
C LYS A 134 -16.22 -7.22 -12.16
N ARG A 135 -15.13 -7.66 -12.77
CA ARG A 135 -13.81 -7.67 -12.10
C ARG A 135 -12.74 -6.98 -12.94
N VAL A 136 -11.84 -6.29 -12.24
CA VAL A 136 -10.56 -5.82 -12.77
C VAL A 136 -9.47 -6.33 -11.84
N MET A 137 -8.58 -7.17 -12.37
CA MET A 137 -7.43 -7.69 -11.64
C MET A 137 -6.16 -6.97 -12.09
N LEU A 138 -5.49 -6.30 -11.15
CA LEU A 138 -4.24 -5.58 -11.36
C LEU A 138 -3.09 -6.37 -10.71
N TYR A 139 -2.47 -7.25 -11.50
CA TYR A 139 -1.25 -7.93 -11.09
C TYR A 139 -0.02 -7.07 -11.33
N GLN A 140 0.98 -7.19 -10.44
CA GLN A 140 2.31 -6.58 -10.60
C GLN A 140 2.29 -5.06 -10.77
N SER A 141 1.29 -4.38 -10.18
CA SER A 141 1.14 -2.92 -10.21
C SER A 141 2.12 -2.18 -9.27
N GLY A 142 2.85 -2.90 -8.42
CA GLY A 142 3.82 -2.32 -7.49
C GLY A 142 3.18 -1.45 -6.41
N CYS A 143 4.01 -0.60 -5.81
CA CYS A 143 3.66 0.22 -4.65
C CYS A 143 2.59 1.30 -4.91
N PHE A 144 2.41 1.73 -6.17
CA PHE A 144 1.35 2.67 -6.57
C PHE A 144 0.02 1.98 -6.90
N GLY A 145 -0.02 0.65 -6.92
CA GLY A 145 -1.17 -0.13 -7.38
C GLY A 145 -2.49 0.13 -6.62
N GLY A 146 -2.41 0.51 -5.34
CA GLY A 146 -3.59 0.88 -4.57
C GLY A 146 -4.24 2.16 -5.09
N THR A 147 -3.41 3.16 -5.43
CA THR A 147 -3.87 4.40 -6.04
C THR A 147 -4.39 4.18 -7.45
N THR A 148 -3.72 3.34 -8.26
CA THR A 148 -4.25 2.91 -9.57
C THR A 148 -5.62 2.26 -9.43
N ALA A 149 -5.80 1.38 -8.45
CA ALA A 149 -7.07 0.71 -8.21
C ALA A 149 -8.19 1.70 -7.84
N LEU A 150 -7.89 2.73 -7.04
CA LEU A 150 -8.81 3.83 -6.74
C LEU A 150 -9.14 4.66 -7.98
N ARG A 151 -8.15 4.96 -8.83
CA ARG A 151 -8.35 5.67 -10.11
C ARG A 151 -9.28 4.89 -11.05
N VAL A 152 -9.05 3.60 -11.22
CA VAL A 152 -9.94 2.72 -12.01
C VAL A 152 -11.35 2.68 -11.40
N ALA A 153 -11.46 2.58 -10.07
CA ALA A 153 -12.74 2.55 -9.38
C ALA A 153 -13.51 3.87 -9.51
N LYS A 154 -12.83 5.02 -9.52
CA LYS A 154 -13.42 6.33 -9.79
C LYS A 154 -14.14 6.32 -11.14
N ASP A 155 -13.44 5.96 -12.22
CA ASP A 155 -13.99 5.97 -13.57
C ASP A 155 -15.17 5.00 -13.73
N ILE A 156 -15.06 3.79 -13.14
CA ILE A 156 -16.15 2.80 -13.12
C ILE A 156 -17.37 3.36 -12.37
N ALA A 157 -17.18 3.92 -11.17
CA ALA A 157 -18.27 4.42 -10.34
C ALA A 157 -18.98 5.63 -10.98
N GLU A 158 -18.24 6.51 -11.67
CA GLU A 158 -18.81 7.69 -12.33
C GLU A 158 -19.50 7.34 -13.65
N SER A 159 -19.01 6.33 -14.38
CA SER A 159 -19.56 5.91 -15.67
C SER A 159 -20.76 4.96 -15.55
N ASN A 160 -20.99 4.35 -14.39
CA ASN A 160 -22.05 3.37 -14.18
C ASN A 160 -23.00 3.84 -13.07
N ARG A 161 -24.25 4.13 -13.44
CA ARG A 161 -25.29 4.52 -12.48
C ARG A 161 -25.42 3.46 -11.39
N ASP A 162 -25.49 3.92 -10.14
CA ASP A 162 -25.65 3.10 -8.93
C ASP A 162 -24.54 2.07 -8.67
N ALA A 163 -23.41 2.15 -9.39
CA ALA A 163 -22.30 1.23 -9.16
C ALA A 163 -21.71 1.39 -7.75
N ARG A 164 -21.35 0.25 -7.16
CA ARG A 164 -20.59 0.13 -5.91
C ARG A 164 -19.41 -0.77 -6.20
N VAL A 165 -18.24 -0.15 -6.24
CA VAL A 165 -16.97 -0.77 -6.60
C VAL A 165 -16.24 -1.10 -5.31
N LEU A 166 -16.01 -2.39 -5.07
CA LEU A 166 -15.15 -2.85 -3.99
C LEU A 166 -13.71 -2.85 -4.49
N VAL A 167 -12.89 -1.95 -3.95
CA VAL A 167 -11.45 -1.90 -4.20
C VAL A 167 -10.74 -2.70 -3.12
N VAL A 168 -9.87 -3.62 -3.50
CA VAL A 168 -9.08 -4.44 -2.57
C VAL A 168 -7.62 -4.45 -2.98
N THR A 169 -6.75 -4.24 -2.00
CA THR A 169 -5.31 -4.49 -2.08
C THR A 169 -4.94 -5.55 -1.07
N SER A 170 -4.04 -6.44 -1.42
CA SER A 170 -3.55 -7.48 -0.52
C SER A 170 -2.12 -7.83 -0.92
N GLU A 171 -1.20 -7.79 0.03
CA GLU A 171 0.23 -7.92 -0.21
C GLU A 171 0.83 -8.85 0.84
N VAL A 172 1.52 -9.90 0.38
CA VAL A 172 2.25 -10.85 1.22
C VAL A 172 3.69 -10.99 0.75
N MET A 173 4.64 -11.12 1.67
CA MET A 173 6.07 -11.07 1.37
C MET A 173 6.62 -12.38 0.78
N SER A 174 5.79 -13.42 0.61
CA SER A 174 6.25 -14.75 0.20
C SER A 174 7.06 -14.76 -1.08
N LEU A 175 6.72 -13.93 -2.07
CA LEU A 175 7.50 -13.85 -3.30
C LEU A 175 8.86 -13.15 -3.14
N ILE A 176 9.03 -12.27 -2.17
CA ILE A 176 10.20 -11.36 -2.07
C ILE A 176 11.19 -11.78 -0.98
N ILE A 177 10.72 -12.45 0.08
CA ILE A 177 11.55 -12.81 1.24
C ILE A 177 12.78 -13.63 0.83
N ARG A 178 13.98 -13.24 1.25
CA ARG A 178 15.22 -13.86 0.77
C ARG A 178 16.36 -13.60 1.72
N GLY A 179 17.30 -14.55 1.77
CA GLY A 179 18.53 -14.41 2.53
C GLY A 179 19.35 -13.18 2.16
N PRO A 180 20.19 -12.67 3.07
CA PRO A 180 21.04 -11.51 2.82
C PRO A 180 22.15 -11.82 1.80
N SER A 181 22.61 -10.79 1.10
CA SER A 181 23.82 -10.81 0.27
C SER A 181 24.43 -9.42 0.21
N GLU A 182 25.74 -9.32 0.43
CA GLU A 182 26.48 -8.05 0.42
C GLU A 182 26.50 -7.40 -0.97
N SER A 183 26.50 -8.23 -2.03
CA SER A 183 26.41 -7.77 -3.42
C SER A 183 25.04 -7.20 -3.81
N HIS A 184 24.00 -7.40 -2.98
CA HIS A 184 22.63 -7.00 -3.28
C HIS A 184 22.03 -6.13 -2.17
N VAL A 185 22.62 -4.95 -1.95
CA VAL A 185 22.20 -3.99 -0.90
C VAL A 185 20.71 -3.65 -0.97
N GLY A 186 20.15 -3.50 -2.18
CA GLY A 186 18.71 -3.23 -2.39
C GLY A 186 17.81 -4.31 -1.79
N ASN A 187 18.23 -5.59 -1.78
CA ASN A 187 17.51 -6.64 -1.08
C ASN A 187 17.48 -6.37 0.43
N LEU A 188 18.61 -6.01 1.02
CA LEU A 188 18.67 -5.83 2.46
C LEU A 188 17.77 -4.67 2.91
N VAL A 189 17.67 -3.60 2.10
CA VAL A 189 16.69 -2.53 2.31
C VAL A 189 15.27 -3.08 2.23
N ALA A 190 14.93 -3.80 1.16
CA ALA A 190 13.61 -4.41 0.97
C ALA A 190 13.19 -5.32 2.14
N GLN A 191 14.08 -6.22 2.59
CA GLN A 191 13.83 -7.12 3.73
C GLN A 191 13.66 -6.39 5.06
N ALA A 192 14.21 -5.17 5.20
CA ALA A 192 14.08 -4.35 6.40
C ALA A 192 12.79 -3.52 6.44
N VAL A 193 12.23 -3.17 5.28
CA VAL A 193 11.08 -2.24 5.17
C VAL A 193 9.76 -2.94 4.86
N PHE A 194 9.74 -3.98 4.02
CA PHE A 194 8.48 -4.53 3.55
C PHE A 194 7.75 -5.32 4.63
N GLY A 195 6.41 -5.25 4.61
CA GLY A 195 5.53 -6.06 5.45
C GLY A 195 4.28 -6.49 4.67
N ASP A 196 3.38 -7.19 5.36
CA ASP A 196 2.15 -7.75 4.82
C ASP A 196 0.93 -6.98 5.36
N ALA A 197 -0.05 -6.74 4.50
CA ALA A 197 -1.35 -6.18 4.88
C ALA A 197 -2.36 -6.29 3.72
N ALA A 198 -3.64 -6.18 4.05
CA ALA A 198 -4.69 -5.88 3.09
C ALA A 198 -5.47 -4.62 3.47
N GLY A 199 -6.01 -3.96 2.45
CA GLY A 199 -6.80 -2.75 2.57
C GLY A 199 -7.92 -2.75 1.54
N ALA A 200 -9.09 -2.27 1.93
CA ALA A 200 -10.25 -2.21 1.06
C ALA A 200 -11.09 -0.94 1.25
N ALA A 201 -11.75 -0.52 0.18
CA ALA A 201 -12.70 0.59 0.17
C ALA A 201 -13.90 0.27 -0.73
N VAL A 202 -15.06 0.78 -0.36
CA VAL A 202 -16.22 0.83 -1.24
C VAL A 202 -16.28 2.22 -1.87
N VAL A 203 -16.21 2.26 -3.20
CA VAL A 203 -16.30 3.49 -4.00
C VAL A 203 -17.63 3.49 -4.74
N GLY A 204 -18.32 4.62 -4.75
CA GLY A 204 -19.59 4.78 -5.44
C GLY A 204 -19.82 6.23 -5.84
N CYS A 205 -20.70 6.44 -6.80
CA CYS A 205 -21.18 7.75 -7.19
C CYS A 205 -22.69 7.83 -6.91
N CYS A 206 -23.13 8.92 -6.30
CA CYS A 206 -24.54 9.19 -6.08
C CYS A 206 -24.84 10.67 -6.33
N ARG A 207 -25.89 10.95 -7.11
CA ARG A 207 -26.35 12.33 -7.36
C ARG A 207 -27.01 12.94 -6.13
N HIS A 208 -27.58 12.09 -5.27
CA HIS A 208 -28.27 12.48 -4.05
C HIS A 208 -27.77 11.64 -2.87
N PRO A 209 -26.60 11.99 -2.28
CA PRO A 209 -26.02 11.23 -1.18
C PRO A 209 -27.00 10.96 -0.03
N SER A 210 -27.80 11.98 0.32
CA SER A 210 -28.82 11.90 1.38
C SER A 210 -29.88 10.82 1.15
N SER A 211 -30.18 10.45 -0.09
CA SER A 211 -31.20 9.43 -0.41
C SER A 211 -30.74 7.99 -0.16
N THR A 212 -29.44 7.76 -0.04
CA THR A 212 -28.87 6.41 0.04
C THR A 212 -28.70 5.92 1.48
N GLY A 213 -28.70 6.84 2.46
CA GLY A 213 -28.28 6.56 3.83
C GLY A 213 -26.80 6.23 3.99
N GLU A 214 -26.00 6.42 2.93
CA GLU A 214 -24.54 6.22 2.96
C GLU A 214 -23.84 7.49 3.46
N ARG A 215 -22.69 7.31 4.11
CA ARG A 215 -21.87 8.42 4.63
C ARG A 215 -20.55 8.50 3.85
N PRO A 216 -20.42 9.43 2.89
CA PRO A 216 -19.17 9.59 2.15
C PRO A 216 -18.07 10.10 3.09
N VAL A 217 -16.86 9.57 2.93
CA VAL A 217 -15.69 9.95 3.75
C VAL A 217 -14.79 10.91 2.95
N PHE A 218 -14.41 10.48 1.75
CA PHE A 218 -13.65 11.26 0.78
C PHE A 218 -14.34 11.23 -0.56
N GLN A 219 -14.26 12.33 -1.29
CA GLN A 219 -14.57 12.42 -2.71
C GLN A 219 -13.25 12.31 -3.49
N LEU A 220 -13.23 11.42 -4.49
CA LEU A 220 -12.10 11.27 -5.43
C LEU A 220 -12.27 12.31 -6.55
N VAL A 221 -11.59 13.46 -6.45
CA VAL A 221 -11.84 14.61 -7.33
C VAL A 221 -11.13 14.45 -8.67
N ARG A 222 -9.80 14.30 -8.64
CA ARG A 222 -8.96 14.16 -9.83
C ARG A 222 -7.95 13.06 -9.58
N ALA A 223 -7.62 12.31 -10.62
CA ALA A 223 -6.57 11.31 -10.59
C ALA A 223 -5.64 11.51 -11.80
N SER A 224 -4.33 11.38 -11.60
CA SER A 224 -3.32 11.44 -12.66
C SER A 224 -2.21 10.41 -12.41
N GLN A 225 -1.52 10.05 -13.48
CA GLN A 225 -0.38 9.16 -13.47
C GLN A 225 0.72 9.75 -14.33
N ASP A 226 1.92 9.84 -13.79
CA ASP A 226 3.08 10.43 -14.44
C ASP A 226 4.26 9.44 -14.37
N VAL A 227 5.01 9.30 -15.45
CA VAL A 227 6.28 8.54 -15.48
C VAL A 227 7.42 9.54 -15.49
N ILE A 228 8.37 9.39 -14.55
CA ILE A 228 9.51 10.32 -14.45
C ILE A 228 10.55 9.93 -15.50
N PRO A 229 10.88 10.82 -16.46
CA PRO A 229 11.81 10.49 -17.54
C PRO A 229 13.21 10.11 -17.03
N GLY A 230 13.83 9.12 -17.67
CA GLY A 230 15.22 8.72 -17.38
C GLY A 230 15.40 8.03 -16.03
N THR A 231 14.36 7.36 -15.54
CA THR A 231 14.35 6.65 -14.24
C THR A 231 13.88 5.20 -14.36
N ASP A 232 13.98 4.63 -15.56
CA ASP A 232 13.55 3.28 -15.91
C ASP A 232 14.16 2.19 -15.00
N ASP A 233 15.38 2.43 -14.51
CA ASP A 233 16.12 1.53 -13.63
C ASP A 233 16.01 1.89 -12.13
N ALA A 234 15.24 2.93 -11.78
CA ALA A 234 15.15 3.43 -10.41
C ALA A 234 14.54 2.40 -9.44
N VAL A 235 13.51 1.68 -9.90
CA VAL A 235 12.88 0.56 -9.18
C VAL A 235 12.57 -0.54 -10.19
N VAL A 236 13.35 -1.61 -10.15
CA VAL A 236 13.20 -2.75 -11.04
C VAL A 236 12.76 -3.96 -10.22
N VAL A 237 11.66 -4.58 -10.64
CA VAL A 237 11.09 -5.77 -9.99
C VAL A 237 10.98 -6.87 -11.04
N LYS A 238 11.66 -8.00 -10.81
CA LYS A 238 11.69 -9.12 -11.75
C LYS A 238 11.21 -10.40 -11.08
N VAL A 239 10.24 -11.08 -11.69
CA VAL A 239 9.87 -12.45 -11.31
C VAL A 239 10.88 -13.42 -11.91
N GLN A 240 11.51 -14.24 -11.06
CA GLN A 240 12.52 -15.23 -11.43
C GLN A 240 12.23 -16.59 -10.74
N GLN A 241 13.03 -17.61 -11.03
CA GLN A 241 12.86 -18.95 -10.45
C GLN A 241 13.07 -18.97 -8.92
N GLU A 242 13.80 -17.98 -8.41
CA GLU A 242 14.12 -17.75 -7.00
C GLU A 242 13.06 -16.90 -6.27
N GLY A 243 12.03 -16.46 -6.99
CA GLY A 243 11.04 -15.50 -6.51
C GLY A 243 11.18 -14.12 -7.16
N VAL A 244 10.66 -13.08 -6.51
CA VAL A 244 10.73 -11.70 -6.97
C VAL A 244 12.03 -11.04 -6.47
N VAL A 245 12.82 -10.56 -7.43
CA VAL A 245 14.08 -9.86 -7.19
C VAL A 245 13.87 -8.37 -7.41
N ILE A 246 14.18 -7.57 -6.38
CA ILE A 246 14.00 -6.12 -6.38
C ILE A 246 15.38 -5.45 -6.43
N THR A 247 15.53 -4.50 -7.35
CA THR A 247 16.68 -3.61 -7.45
C THR A 247 16.19 -2.18 -7.24
N LEU A 248 16.80 -1.47 -6.29
CA LEU A 248 16.50 -0.09 -5.96
C LEU A 248 17.72 0.75 -6.28
N HIS A 249 17.55 1.77 -7.12
CA HIS A 249 18.60 2.75 -7.37
C HIS A 249 18.79 3.65 -6.15
N ARG A 250 20.04 4.01 -5.86
CA ARG A 250 20.39 4.81 -4.66
C ARG A 250 19.75 6.20 -4.67
N ASP A 251 19.57 6.77 -5.86
CA ASP A 251 19.07 8.14 -6.06
C ASP A 251 17.53 8.17 -6.20
N LEU A 252 16.84 7.03 -5.95
CA LEU A 252 15.38 6.95 -5.95
C LEU A 252 14.70 8.08 -5.15
N PRO A 253 15.11 8.39 -3.90
CA PRO A 253 14.51 9.50 -3.15
C PRO A 253 14.68 10.86 -3.84
N LEU A 254 15.84 11.09 -4.47
CA LEU A 254 16.13 12.33 -5.19
C LEU A 254 15.28 12.45 -6.45
N HIS A 255 15.09 11.37 -7.20
CA HIS A 255 14.21 11.36 -8.38
C HIS A 255 12.76 11.70 -8.01
N VAL A 256 12.23 11.10 -6.95
CA VAL A 256 10.87 11.41 -6.45
C VAL A 256 10.78 12.88 -6.01
N SER A 257 11.73 13.33 -5.18
CA SER A 257 11.75 14.71 -4.67
C SER A 257 11.84 15.73 -5.80
N ASN A 258 12.68 15.54 -6.81
CA ASN A 258 12.81 16.50 -7.91
C ASN A 258 11.52 16.63 -8.74
N ALA A 259 10.77 15.55 -8.92
CA ALA A 259 9.55 15.53 -9.73
C ALA A 259 8.31 16.06 -9.00
N ILE A 260 8.22 15.88 -7.68
CA ILE A 260 6.97 16.01 -6.92
C ILE A 260 6.32 17.39 -7.02
N GLY A 261 7.12 18.47 -7.07
CA GLY A 261 6.61 19.84 -7.11
C GLY A 261 5.72 20.10 -8.34
N GLY A 262 6.19 19.70 -9.53
CA GLY A 262 5.42 19.87 -10.77
C GLY A 262 4.17 18.99 -10.83
N VAL A 263 4.25 17.77 -10.28
CA VAL A 263 3.12 16.84 -10.20
C VAL A 263 2.01 17.42 -9.31
N VAL A 264 2.36 17.94 -8.12
CA VAL A 264 1.41 18.54 -7.19
C VAL A 264 0.78 19.80 -7.79
N GLU A 265 1.58 20.69 -8.39
CA GLU A 265 1.07 21.90 -9.03
C GLU A 265 0.03 21.57 -10.13
N SER A 266 0.33 20.57 -10.97
CA SER A 266 -0.57 20.07 -12.02
C SER A 266 -1.89 19.52 -11.46
N ALA A 267 -1.84 18.85 -10.32
CA ALA A 267 -3.02 18.26 -9.67
C ALA A 267 -4.00 19.33 -9.15
N PHE A 268 -3.48 20.44 -8.60
CA PHE A 268 -4.31 21.57 -8.14
C PHE A 268 -4.73 22.51 -9.28
N ARG A 269 -4.01 22.54 -10.40
CA ARG A 269 -4.28 23.46 -11.51
C ARG A 269 -5.71 23.31 -12.06
N GLY A 270 -6.43 24.43 -12.10
CA GLY A 270 -7.79 24.52 -12.65
C GLY A 270 -8.89 23.95 -11.75
N VAL A 271 -8.55 23.51 -10.54
CA VAL A 271 -9.54 23.10 -9.54
C VAL A 271 -9.88 24.33 -8.70
N GLY A 272 -11.17 24.60 -8.50
CA GLY A 272 -11.66 25.70 -7.65
C GLY A 272 -11.46 25.44 -6.16
N THR A 273 -10.22 25.12 -5.74
CA THR A 273 -9.86 24.88 -4.34
C THR A 273 -9.59 26.20 -3.61
N THR A 274 -9.75 26.17 -2.30
CA THR A 274 -9.37 27.28 -1.39
C THR A 274 -7.91 27.22 -0.93
N VAL A 275 -7.18 26.16 -1.29
CA VAL A 275 -5.80 25.91 -0.89
C VAL A 275 -4.87 26.96 -1.50
N THR A 276 -4.27 27.79 -0.65
CA THR A 276 -3.25 28.80 -1.01
C THR A 276 -1.85 28.38 -0.58
N SER A 277 -1.75 27.48 0.39
CA SER A 277 -0.52 26.83 0.85
C SER A 277 -0.71 25.32 0.93
N TYR A 278 0.32 24.53 0.65
CA TYR A 278 0.27 23.07 0.78
C TYR A 278 0.01 22.58 2.21
N ASP A 279 0.22 23.43 3.22
CA ASP A 279 -0.16 23.14 4.61
C ASP A 279 -1.68 23.15 4.86
N GLU A 280 -2.45 23.83 4.01
CA GLU A 280 -3.91 23.88 4.08
C GLU A 280 -4.56 22.61 3.47
N ALA A 281 -3.74 21.69 2.95
CA ALA A 281 -4.17 20.40 2.44
C ALA A 281 -3.71 19.24 3.35
N PHE A 282 -4.51 18.19 3.53
CA PHE A 282 -4.04 16.95 4.19
C PHE A 282 -3.23 16.07 3.22
N TRP A 283 -2.33 15.23 3.75
CA TRP A 283 -1.40 14.46 2.92
C TRP A 283 -1.42 12.96 3.25
N LEU A 284 -1.65 12.15 2.22
CA LEU A 284 -1.62 10.69 2.24
C LEU A 284 -0.53 10.21 1.30
N LEU A 285 0.68 10.05 1.83
CA LEU A 285 1.85 9.67 1.04
C LEU A 285 2.14 8.18 1.19
N HIS A 286 2.47 7.49 0.10
CA HIS A 286 3.00 6.14 0.19
C HIS A 286 4.29 6.10 1.02
N ALA A 287 4.30 5.23 2.03
CA ALA A 287 5.42 4.89 2.90
C ALA A 287 6.57 4.15 2.17
N GLY A 288 7.13 4.75 1.12
CA GLY A 288 8.19 4.15 0.29
C GLY A 288 9.49 3.89 1.06
N GLY A 289 9.77 4.75 2.03
CA GLY A 289 10.95 4.72 2.88
C GLY A 289 11.25 6.11 3.41
N ARG A 290 11.99 6.19 4.52
CA ARG A 290 12.23 7.46 5.23
C ARG A 290 12.77 8.56 4.32
N ALA A 291 13.80 8.25 3.52
CA ALA A 291 14.42 9.24 2.64
C ALA A 291 13.46 9.81 1.59
N VAL A 292 12.49 9.03 1.11
CA VAL A 292 11.47 9.51 0.16
C VAL A 292 10.51 10.46 0.85
N VAL A 293 10.03 10.09 2.05
CA VAL A 293 9.11 10.91 2.84
C VAL A 293 9.77 12.24 3.23
N ASP A 294 11.01 12.18 3.74
CA ASP A 294 11.78 13.37 4.12
C ASP A 294 12.01 14.29 2.90
N GLY A 295 12.38 13.73 1.74
CA GLY A 295 12.61 14.51 0.52
C GLY A 295 11.34 15.12 -0.09
N VAL A 296 10.17 14.51 0.10
CA VAL A 296 8.88 15.09 -0.32
C VAL A 296 8.47 16.22 0.63
N GLU A 297 8.61 16.02 1.94
CA GLU A 297 8.33 17.03 2.97
C GLU A 297 9.15 18.31 2.72
N GLU A 298 10.45 18.17 2.53
CA GLU A 298 11.36 19.28 2.26
C GLU A 298 11.03 19.98 0.93
N ARG A 299 10.84 19.20 -0.15
CA ARG A 299 10.61 19.80 -1.47
C ARG A 299 9.33 20.61 -1.55
N LEU A 300 8.28 20.14 -0.90
CA LEU A 300 6.98 20.80 -0.89
C LEU A 300 6.89 21.86 0.22
N GLY A 301 7.89 21.96 1.10
CA GLY A 301 7.89 22.89 2.22
C GLY A 301 6.74 22.64 3.19
N LEU A 302 6.40 21.36 3.42
CA LEU A 302 5.31 20.99 4.32
C LEU A 302 5.71 21.28 5.78
N GLY A 303 4.77 21.83 6.54
CA GLY A 303 4.91 22.07 7.96
C GLY A 303 5.09 20.78 8.77
N GLU A 304 5.61 20.94 9.98
CA GLU A 304 5.83 19.82 10.89
C GLU A 304 4.51 19.07 11.15
N GLY A 305 4.53 17.76 10.96
CA GLY A 305 3.38 16.89 11.23
C GLY A 305 2.44 16.65 10.05
N LYS A 306 2.59 17.34 8.90
CA LYS A 306 1.76 17.06 7.71
C LYS A 306 1.86 15.63 7.20
N LEU A 307 3.00 14.98 7.42
CA LEU A 307 3.23 13.57 7.08
C LEU A 307 3.19 12.63 8.30
N ALA A 308 2.63 13.06 9.43
CA ALA A 308 2.57 12.26 10.65
C ALA A 308 1.79 10.95 10.49
N VAL A 309 0.75 10.92 9.64
CA VAL A 309 0.02 9.69 9.30
C VAL A 309 0.92 8.72 8.55
N THR A 310 1.60 9.17 7.50
CA THR A 310 2.54 8.35 6.71
C THR A 310 3.64 7.76 7.60
N ARG A 311 4.23 8.59 8.46
CA ARG A 311 5.29 8.17 9.38
C ARG A 311 4.79 7.15 10.41
N GLU A 312 3.55 7.27 10.86
CA GLU A 312 2.97 6.26 11.74
C GLU A 312 2.75 4.92 11.02
N VAL A 313 2.20 4.93 9.82
CA VAL A 313 2.01 3.70 9.03
C VAL A 313 3.36 3.01 8.81
N MET A 314 4.41 3.76 8.49
CA MET A 314 5.78 3.24 8.41
C MET A 314 6.25 2.61 9.72
N ARG A 315 5.96 3.25 10.86
CA ARG A 315 6.34 2.77 12.19
C ARG A 315 5.65 1.44 12.52
N GLN A 316 4.36 1.32 12.22
CA GLN A 316 3.52 0.20 12.64
C GLN A 316 3.45 -0.98 11.66
N TYR A 317 3.64 -0.73 10.37
CA TYR A 317 3.44 -1.75 9.33
C TYR A 317 4.63 -1.87 8.38
N GLY A 318 5.56 -0.90 8.39
CA GLY A 318 6.57 -0.77 7.35
C GLY A 318 5.95 -0.35 6.01
N ASN A 319 6.52 -0.85 4.92
CA ASN A 319 6.01 -0.66 3.57
C ASN A 319 5.21 -1.90 3.15
N THR A 320 3.88 -1.78 3.07
CA THR A 320 2.99 -2.87 2.64
C THR A 320 2.61 -2.76 1.17
N ARG A 321 3.50 -2.17 0.35
CA ARG A 321 3.33 -1.94 -1.09
C ARG A 321 2.01 -1.23 -1.38
N SER A 322 1.20 -1.77 -2.29
CA SER A 322 -0.07 -1.17 -2.74
C SER A 322 -1.06 -0.90 -1.59
N THR A 323 -1.02 -1.69 -0.52
CA THR A 323 -1.91 -1.56 0.64
C THR A 323 -1.61 -0.34 1.52
N THR A 324 -0.39 0.18 1.46
CA THR A 324 0.10 1.27 2.31
C THR A 324 -0.84 2.49 2.32
N ILE A 325 -1.37 2.86 1.15
CA ILE A 325 -2.25 4.03 1.04
C ILE A 325 -3.58 3.81 1.78
N PHE A 326 -4.09 2.58 1.83
CA PHE A 326 -5.31 2.26 2.55
C PHE A 326 -5.09 2.29 4.07
N LEU A 327 -3.91 1.84 4.53
CA LEU A 327 -3.51 2.00 5.94
C LEU A 327 -3.41 3.48 6.32
N ALA A 328 -2.83 4.32 5.45
CA ALA A 328 -2.74 5.76 5.69
C ALA A 328 -4.13 6.42 5.74
N MET A 329 -5.01 6.08 4.79
CA MET A 329 -6.38 6.61 4.77
C MET A 329 -7.17 6.22 6.02
N GLU A 330 -7.05 4.96 6.47
CA GLU A 330 -7.74 4.49 7.67
C GLU A 330 -7.17 5.13 8.95
N GLU A 331 -5.84 5.24 9.06
CA GLU A 331 -5.19 5.88 10.20
C GLU A 331 -5.57 7.37 10.31
N MET A 332 -5.60 8.08 9.18
CA MET A 332 -6.05 9.48 9.13
C MET A 332 -7.51 9.62 9.56
N ARG A 333 -8.39 8.76 9.04
CA ARG A 333 -9.82 8.73 9.38
C ARG A 333 -10.02 8.48 10.88
N ARG A 334 -9.35 7.47 11.43
CA ARG A 334 -9.41 7.08 12.84
C ARG A 334 -8.93 8.20 13.77
N ARG A 335 -7.77 8.80 13.48
CA ARG A 335 -7.23 9.94 14.25
C ARG A 335 -8.16 11.15 14.24
N SER A 336 -8.69 11.48 13.06
CA SER A 336 -9.64 12.58 12.91
C SER A 336 -10.90 12.32 13.72
N GLU A 337 -11.33 11.06 13.78
CA GLU A 337 -12.48 10.62 14.56
C GLU A 337 -12.27 10.74 16.07
N GLU A 338 -11.17 10.19 16.58
CA GLU A 338 -10.81 10.23 18.00
C GLU A 338 -10.60 11.66 18.53
N ARG A 339 -10.16 12.58 17.65
CA ARG A 339 -9.93 13.99 17.98
C ARG A 339 -11.15 14.88 17.75
N GLY A 340 -12.28 14.32 17.31
CA GLY A 340 -13.50 15.10 17.04
C GLY A 340 -13.32 16.15 15.94
N MET A 341 -12.49 15.88 14.93
CA MET A 341 -12.20 16.83 13.85
C MET A 341 -13.36 16.93 12.87
N ALA A 342 -13.49 18.11 12.23
CA ALA A 342 -14.60 18.44 11.34
C ALA A 342 -14.68 17.56 10.08
N THR A 343 -13.56 17.01 9.62
CA THR A 343 -13.49 16.13 8.44
C THR A 343 -12.59 14.92 8.74
N ALA A 344 -12.70 13.87 7.95
CA ALA A 344 -11.78 12.72 8.02
C ALA A 344 -10.36 13.03 7.51
N GLY A 345 -10.14 14.21 6.92
CA GLY A 345 -8.84 14.69 6.41
C GLY A 345 -8.16 15.62 7.40
N GLU A 346 -8.08 15.22 8.68
CA GLU A 346 -7.49 16.01 9.77
C GLU A 346 -8.13 17.40 9.95
N GLY A 347 -9.45 17.49 9.73
CA GLY A 347 -10.20 18.76 9.81
C GLY A 347 -10.07 19.65 8.57
N LEU A 348 -9.25 19.28 7.60
CA LEU A 348 -9.05 20.01 6.35
C LEU A 348 -10.00 19.48 5.26
N GLU A 349 -10.36 20.35 4.32
CA GLU A 349 -11.28 20.00 3.23
C GLU A 349 -10.56 19.32 2.06
N TRP A 350 -9.40 19.84 1.65
CA TRP A 350 -8.66 19.35 0.48
C TRP A 350 -7.45 18.54 0.91
N GLY A 351 -7.07 17.56 0.09
CA GLY A 351 -5.89 16.78 0.37
C GLY A 351 -5.36 16.02 -0.83
N MET A 352 -4.13 15.56 -0.70
CA MET A 352 -3.40 14.86 -1.74
C MET A 352 -3.10 13.44 -1.32
N LEU A 353 -3.40 12.47 -2.18
CA LEU A 353 -2.97 11.09 -2.06
C LEU A 353 -1.95 10.79 -3.16
N MET A 354 -0.74 10.36 -2.77
CA MET A 354 0.35 10.11 -3.72
C MET A 354 1.02 8.79 -3.45
N ALA A 355 1.32 8.04 -4.51
CA ALA A 355 2.08 6.81 -4.42
C ALA A 355 3.09 6.68 -5.56
N PHE A 356 4.17 5.93 -5.29
CA PHE A 356 5.31 5.80 -6.19
C PHE A 356 5.64 4.32 -6.40
N GLY A 357 6.26 3.96 -7.52
CA GLY A 357 6.70 2.58 -7.78
C GLY A 357 7.45 2.44 -9.12
N PRO A 358 7.62 1.21 -9.62
CA PRO A 358 8.38 0.93 -10.84
C PRO A 358 8.02 1.85 -12.02
N GLY A 359 9.02 2.37 -12.74
CA GLY A 359 8.83 3.30 -13.87
C GLY A 359 9.89 4.40 -13.99
N LEU A 360 10.25 5.16 -12.96
CA LEU A 360 9.55 5.50 -11.72
C LEU A 360 8.19 6.16 -12.03
N THR A 361 7.12 5.55 -11.56
CA THR A 361 5.75 6.04 -11.78
C THR A 361 5.22 6.74 -10.53
N VAL A 362 4.53 7.86 -10.70
CA VAL A 362 3.81 8.61 -9.66
C VAL A 362 2.32 8.57 -9.96
N GLU A 363 1.53 8.02 -9.03
CA GLU A 363 0.08 8.13 -9.06
C GLU A 363 -0.34 9.21 -8.06
N THR A 364 -1.20 10.12 -8.52
CA THR A 364 -1.65 11.28 -7.74
C THR A 364 -3.16 11.37 -7.76
N MET A 365 -3.77 11.58 -6.59
CA MET A 365 -5.20 11.82 -6.47
C MET A 365 -5.47 13.05 -5.60
N LEU A 366 -6.20 14.01 -6.15
CA LEU A 366 -6.78 15.10 -5.37
C LEU A 366 -8.06 14.60 -4.70
N LEU A 367 -8.14 14.79 -3.40
CA LEU A 367 -9.25 14.36 -2.56
C LEU A 367 -9.94 15.56 -1.92
N ARG A 368 -11.24 15.41 -1.68
CA ARG A 368 -12.00 16.29 -0.79
C ARG A 368 -12.54 15.48 0.38
N ALA A 369 -12.23 15.85 1.61
CA ALA A 369 -12.79 15.23 2.80
C ALA A 369 -14.18 15.79 3.08
N MET A 370 -15.13 14.91 3.37
CA MET A 370 -16.51 15.31 3.67
C MET A 370 -16.63 15.74 5.14
N PRO A 371 -17.48 16.74 5.46
CA PRO A 371 -17.79 17.08 6.83
C PRO A 371 -18.35 15.88 7.59
N ARG A 372 -17.93 15.72 8.86
CA ARG A 372 -18.52 14.78 9.80
C ARG A 372 -19.74 15.48 10.42
N ASN A 373 -20.92 14.88 10.28
CA ASN A 373 -22.16 15.36 10.90
C ASN A 373 -22.14 15.21 12.42
#